data_AF-A0A7T6VMV0-F1
#
_entry.id   AF-A0A7T6VMV0-F1
#
_cell.length_a   1.000
_cell.length_b   1.000
_cell.length_c   1.000
_cell.angle_alpha   90.00
_cell.angle_beta   90.00
_cell.angle_gamma   90.00
#
_symmetry.space_group_name_H-M   'P 1'
#
loop_
_entity.id
_entity.type
_entity.pdbx_description
1 polymer ?
#
loop_
_entity_poly.entity_id
_entity_poly.type
_entity_poly.pdbx_seq_one_letter_code
_entity_poly.pdbx_strand_id
1 'polypeptide(L)'
;MDEKQIKHTPWRTHLVDDTLVIDSEGNEIAKMLGDYDVEWERMERAAKICTAAPDMALALELLAADADAGKVMILSGLRLAIDAALIKAGRKKAPEPVRHIRTCGEGL
;
A
#
# COMPACT_ATOMS: atom_id res chain seq x y z
N MET A 1 -4.55 -19.66 11.58
CA MET A 1 -4.48 -18.41 10.82
C MET A 1 -3.93 -17.39 11.78
N ASP A 2 -2.65 -17.04 11.66
CA ASP A 2 -2.11 -15.92 12.46
C ASP A 2 -2.87 -14.65 12.08
N GLU A 3 -3.47 -13.99 13.07
CA GLU A 3 -4.17 -12.73 12.89
C GLU A 3 -3.16 -11.68 12.41
N LYS A 4 -3.26 -11.28 11.15
CA LYS A 4 -2.50 -10.17 10.58
C LYS A 4 -2.92 -8.88 11.29
N GLN A 5 -2.26 -8.58 12.41
CA GLN A 5 -2.52 -7.38 13.21
C GLN A 5 -1.60 -6.24 12.75
N ILE A 6 -2.17 -5.04 12.61
CA ILE A 6 -1.37 -3.82 12.39
C ILE A 6 -0.68 -3.49 13.72
N LYS A 7 0.66 -3.62 13.76
CA LYS A 7 1.47 -3.29 14.93
C LYS A 7 2.15 -1.95 14.69
N HIS A 8 2.09 -1.04 15.66
CA HIS A 8 2.81 0.22 15.58
C HIS A 8 4.32 -0.05 15.51
N THR A 9 4.98 0.38 14.44
CA THR A 9 6.45 0.48 14.36
C THR A 9 6.90 1.82 14.95
N PRO A 10 7.64 1.85 16.08
CA PRO A 10 8.16 3.10 16.62
C PRO A 10 9.31 3.60 15.76
N TRP A 11 9.19 4.82 15.25
CA TRP A 11 10.23 5.46 14.44
C TRP A 11 11.43 5.87 15.30
N ARG A 12 12.65 5.74 14.77
CA ARG A 12 13.84 6.42 15.30
C ARG A 12 14.47 7.24 14.19
N THR A 13 14.53 8.56 14.37
CA THR A 13 15.39 9.42 13.56
C THR A 13 16.79 9.37 14.15
N HIS A 14 17.81 9.14 13.31
CA HIS A 14 19.20 9.25 13.74
C HIS A 14 19.75 10.62 13.30
N LEU A 15 20.58 11.23 14.14
CA LEU A 15 21.11 12.60 13.97
C LEU A 15 22.17 12.76 12.86
N VAL A 16 22.49 11.72 12.09
CA VAL A 16 23.51 11.78 11.04
C VAL A 16 22.85 11.55 9.70
N ASP A 17 22.84 12.59 8.85
CA ASP A 17 22.63 12.76 7.39
C ASP A 17 21.72 11.84 6.57
N ASP A 18 21.33 10.69 7.09
CA ASP A 18 20.60 9.64 6.41
C ASP A 18 19.42 9.22 7.29
N THR A 19 18.20 9.50 6.84
CA THR A 19 17.02 8.92 7.50
C THR A 19 16.87 7.49 7.05
N LEU A 20 17.17 6.57 7.94
CA LEU A 20 16.94 5.13 7.77
C LEU A 20 15.50 4.80 8.17
N VAL A 21 14.78 4.16 7.26
CA VAL A 21 13.47 3.57 7.52
C VAL A 21 13.70 2.10 7.81
N ILE A 22 13.31 1.69 9.01
CA ILE A 22 13.50 0.34 9.54
C ILE A 22 12.12 -0.29 9.79
N ASP A 23 11.96 -1.56 9.45
CA ASP A 23 10.74 -2.31 9.75
C ASP A 23 10.64 -2.74 11.23
N SER A 24 9.55 -3.43 11.58
CA SER A 24 9.32 -3.96 12.94
C SER A 24 10.30 -5.06 13.36
N GLU A 25 11.01 -5.68 12.42
CA GLU A 25 11.98 -6.74 12.64
C GLU A 25 13.41 -6.20 12.76
N GLY A 26 13.60 -4.89 12.52
CA GLY A 26 14.90 -4.23 12.57
C GLY A 26 15.62 -4.22 11.23
N ASN A 27 14.99 -4.61 10.13
CA ASN A 27 15.59 -4.56 8.80
C ASN A 27 15.45 -3.15 8.20
N GLU A 28 16.50 -2.66 7.56
CA GLU A 28 16.45 -1.43 6.76
C GLU A 28 15.63 -1.68 5.48
N ILE A 29 14.56 -0.92 5.29
CA ILE A 29 13.65 -1.05 4.13
C ILE A 29 13.69 0.16 3.20
N ALA A 30 14.21 1.31 3.66
CA ALA A 30 14.50 2.46 2.81
C ALA A 30 15.53 3.40 3.46
N LYS A 31 16.29 4.10 2.63
CA LYS A 31 17.25 5.13 3.05
C LYS A 31 16.93 6.43 2.32
N MET A 32 16.79 7.52 3.07
CA MET A 32 16.64 8.86 2.52
C MET A 32 17.93 9.64 2.78
N LEU A 33 18.74 9.83 1.73
CA LEU A 33 20.02 10.54 1.75
C LEU A 33 19.75 12.05 1.78
N GLY A 34 20.29 12.74 2.79
CA GLY A 34 20.11 14.18 3.01
C GLY A 34 21.10 15.09 2.28
N ASP A 35 21.85 14.60 1.30
CA ASP A 35 23.06 15.28 0.81
C ASP A 35 22.85 16.42 -0.23
N TYR A 36 21.69 17.08 -0.25
CA TYR A 36 21.43 18.21 -1.16
C TYR A 36 20.35 19.12 -0.59
N ASP A 37 20.64 20.38 -0.22
CA ASP A 37 19.71 21.53 -0.05
C ASP A 37 18.20 21.18 0.07
N VAL A 38 17.82 20.29 0.99
CA VAL A 38 16.45 19.81 1.14
C VAL A 38 15.83 20.41 2.37
N GLU A 39 14.60 20.89 2.23
CA GLU A 39 13.78 21.29 3.36
C GLU A 39 13.54 20.07 4.26
N TRP A 40 14.19 20.04 5.42
CA TRP A 40 14.16 18.94 6.39
C TRP A 40 12.75 18.45 6.70
N GLU A 41 11.78 19.35 6.81
CA GLU A 41 10.37 19.00 7.02
C GLU A 41 9.79 18.11 5.92
N ARG A 42 10.18 18.34 4.66
CA ARG A 42 9.74 17.53 3.53
C ARG A 42 10.31 16.12 3.63
N MET A 43 11.56 16.01 4.06
CA MET A 43 12.24 14.73 4.25
C MET A 43 11.62 13.94 5.41
N GLU A 44 11.36 14.59 6.54
CA GLU A 44 10.69 13.97 7.68
C GLU A 44 9.27 13.48 7.33
N ARG A 45 8.51 14.27 6.55
CA ARG A 45 7.18 13.85 6.06
C ARG A 45 7.27 12.65 5.13
N ALA A 46 8.23 12.65 4.21
CA ALA A 46 8.42 11.53 3.28
C ALA A 46 8.81 10.24 4.02
N ALA A 47 9.72 10.32 4.99
CA ALA A 47 10.08 9.20 5.84
C ALA A 47 8.85 8.64 6.57
N LYS A 48 8.06 9.51 7.24
CA LYS A 48 6.80 9.10 7.90
C LYS A 48 5.85 8.37 6.93
N ILE A 49 5.69 8.85 5.70
CA ILE A 49 4.84 8.19 4.71
C ILE A 49 5.41 6.82 4.30
N CYS A 50 6.70 6.73 3.97
CA CYS A 50 7.36 5.48 3.57
C CYS A 50 7.24 4.42 4.67
N THR A 51 7.41 4.84 5.91
CA THR A 51 7.36 3.98 7.08
C THR A 51 5.93 3.50 7.39
N ALA A 52 4.91 4.34 7.22
CA ALA A 52 3.50 3.98 7.45
C ALA A 52 2.85 3.25 6.26
N ALA A 53 3.43 3.34 5.06
CA ALA A 53 2.86 2.76 3.84
C ALA A 53 2.61 1.23 3.92
N PRO A 54 3.51 0.40 4.49
CA PRO A 54 3.27 -1.03 4.65
C PRO A 54 2.05 -1.35 5.53
N ASP A 55 1.86 -0.63 6.63
CA ASP A 55 0.72 -0.79 7.55
C ASP A 55 -0.58 -0.33 6.90
N MET A 56 -0.56 0.80 6.19
CA MET A 56 -1.70 1.26 5.41
C MET A 56 -2.09 0.23 4.33
N ALA A 57 -1.12 -0.33 3.62
CA ALA A 57 -1.37 -1.37 2.62
C ALA A 57 -1.96 -2.64 3.26
N LEU A 58 -1.47 -3.03 4.45
CA LEU A 58 -2.03 -4.15 5.20
C LEU A 58 -3.49 -3.91 5.62
N ALA A 59 -3.81 -2.70 6.10
CA ALA A 59 -5.19 -2.34 6.45
C ALA A 59 -6.13 -2.49 5.25
N LEU A 60 -5.69 -2.05 4.07
CA LEU A 60 -6.44 -2.18 2.83
C LEU A 60 -6.61 -3.65 2.40
N GLU A 61 -5.61 -4.51 2.59
CA GLU A 61 -5.73 -5.96 2.34
C GLU A 61 -6.81 -6.60 3.23
N LEU A 62 -6.83 -6.26 4.51
CA LEU A 62 -7.83 -6.80 5.45
C LEU A 62 -9.25 -6.39 5.06
N LEU A 63 -9.44 -5.11 4.72
CA LEU A 63 -10.73 -4.60 4.24
C LEU A 63 -11.17 -5.27 2.95
N ALA A 64 -10.27 -5.44 1.98
CA ALA A 64 -10.56 -6.15 0.74
C ALA A 64 -10.96 -7.61 1.01
N ALA A 65 -10.21 -8.30 1.88
CA ALA A 65 -10.48 -9.70 2.23
C ALA A 65 -11.83 -9.88 2.95
N ASP A 66 -12.18 -9.00 3.89
CA ASP A 66 -13.48 -9.06 4.57
C ASP A 66 -14.64 -8.73 3.63
N ALA A 67 -14.42 -7.83 2.67
CA ALA A 67 -15.40 -7.51 1.65
C ALA A 67 -15.53 -8.62 0.58
N ASP A 68 -14.45 -9.31 0.22
CA ASP A 68 -14.44 -10.53 -0.61
C ASP A 68 -15.17 -11.68 0.09
N ALA A 69 -15.02 -11.80 1.41
CA ALA A 69 -15.73 -12.77 2.24
C ALA A 69 -17.19 -12.39 2.55
N GLY A 70 -17.66 -11.22 2.10
CA GLY A 70 -19.02 -10.74 2.34
C GLY A 70 -19.32 -10.35 3.79
N LYS A 71 -18.31 -10.18 4.65
CA LYS A 71 -18.48 -9.76 6.05
C LYS A 71 -18.79 -8.26 6.15
N VAL A 72 -18.31 -7.47 5.20
CA VAL A 72 -18.51 -6.01 5.16
C VAL A 72 -18.99 -5.62 3.75
N MET A 73 -20.02 -4.77 3.70
CA MET A 73 -20.49 -4.16 2.46
C MET A 73 -19.79 -2.82 2.24
N ILE A 74 -18.95 -2.76 1.21
CA ILE A 74 -18.32 -1.52 0.73
C ILE A 74 -18.86 -1.18 -0.65
N LEU A 75 -19.06 0.10 -0.92
CA LEU A 75 -19.52 0.60 -2.21
C LEU A 75 -18.55 0.20 -3.33
N SER A 76 -19.09 -0.10 -4.52
CA SER A 76 -18.30 -0.58 -5.67
C SER A 76 -17.14 0.35 -6.05
N GLY A 77 -17.35 1.67 -5.99
CA GLY A 77 -16.30 2.65 -6.25
C GLY A 77 -15.15 2.60 -5.24
N LEU A 78 -15.47 2.38 -3.95
CA LEU A 78 -14.45 2.23 -2.90
C LEU A 78 -13.64 0.95 -3.10
N ARG A 79 -14.31 -0.15 -3.47
CA ARG A 79 -13.64 -1.42 -3.76
C ARG A 79 -12.67 -1.32 -4.93
N LEU A 80 -13.05 -0.60 -5.99
CA LEU A 80 -12.19 -0.36 -7.13
C LEU A 80 -10.96 0.47 -6.76
N ALA A 81 -11.11 1.48 -5.89
CA ALA A 81 -9.99 2.29 -5.39
C ALA A 81 -9.03 1.47 -4.50
N ILE A 82 -9.55 0.65 -3.59
CA ILE A 82 -8.77 -0.25 -2.74
C ILE A 82 -7.97 -1.23 -3.60
N ASP A 83 -8.63 -1.87 -4.57
CA ASP A 83 -7.99 -2.82 -5.47
C ASP A 83 -6.87 -2.17 -6.29
N ALA A 84 -7.10 -0.97 -6.84
CA ALA A 84 -6.08 -0.23 -7.56
C ALA A 84 -4.87 0.10 -6.68
N ALA A 85 -5.09 0.50 -5.42
CA ALA A 85 -4.03 0.78 -4.46
C ALA A 85 -3.21 -0.48 -4.14
N LEU A 86 -3.87 -1.62 -3.88
CA LEU A 86 -3.22 -2.89 -3.60
C LEU A 86 -2.45 -3.46 -4.80
N ILE A 87 -2.98 -3.29 -6.02
CA ILE A 87 -2.28 -3.65 -7.26
C ILE A 87 -1.01 -2.80 -7.42
N LYS A 88 -1.10 -1.48 -7.21
CA LYS A 88 0.05 -0.58 -7.28
C LYS A 88 1.10 -0.89 -6.21
N ALA A 89 0.67 -1.32 -5.03
CA ALA A 89 1.54 -1.79 -3.95
C ALA A 89 2.14 -3.20 -4.18
N GLY A 90 1.79 -3.88 -5.28
CA GLY A 90 2.27 -5.24 -5.58
C GLY A 90 1.66 -6.33 -4.69
N ARG A 91 0.59 -6.03 -3.95
CA ARG A 91 -0.05 -6.93 -2.97
C ARG A 91 -1.32 -7.62 -3.49
N LYS A 92 -1.81 -7.22 -4.66
CA LYS A 92 -2.91 -7.87 -5.38
C LYS A 92 -2.54 -8.07 -6.85
N LYS A 93 -2.89 -9.21 -7.44
CA LYS A 93 -2.68 -9.46 -8.87
C LYS A 93 -3.53 -8.50 -9.69
N ALA A 94 -2.92 -7.84 -10.67
CA ALA A 94 -3.67 -7.03 -11.63
C ALA A 94 -4.70 -7.92 -12.36
N PRO A 95 -5.91 -7.40 -12.64
CA PRO A 95 -6.88 -8.14 -13.43
C PRO A 95 -6.32 -8.39 -14.83
N GLU A 96 -6.66 -9.56 -15.39
CA GLU A 96 -6.34 -9.83 -16.79
C GLU A 96 -7.05 -8.81 -17.68
N PRO A 97 -6.40 -8.30 -18.74
CA PRO A 97 -7.01 -7.37 -19.66
C PRO A 97 -8.35 -7.91 -20.18
N VAL A 98 -9.40 -7.09 -20.07
CA VAL A 98 -10.73 -7.48 -20.52
C VAL A 98 -10.70 -7.69 -22.04
N ARG A 99 -11.01 -8.91 -22.48
CA ARG A 99 -11.23 -9.21 -23.89
C ARG A 99 -12.65 -8.82 -24.25
N HIS A 100 -12.81 -7.70 -24.95
CA HIS A 100 -14.10 -7.32 -25.53
C HIS A 100 -14.43 -8.28 -26.68
N ILE A 101 -15.47 -9.11 -26.51
CA ILE A 101 -16.02 -9.90 -27.59
C ILE A 101 -17.12 -9.07 -28.25
N ARG A 102 -17.03 -8.90 -29.57
CA ARG A 102 -18.07 -8.24 -30.36
C ARG A 102 -19.11 -9.28 -30.74
N THR A 103 -20.22 -9.35 -30.01
CA THR A 103 -21.42 -10.08 -30.44
C THR A 103 -22.17 -9.23 -31.46
N CYS A 104 -21.64 -9.16 -32.69
CA CYS A 104 -22.47 -8.77 -33.83
C CYS A 104 -23.41 -9.94 -34.12
N GLY A 105 -24.70 -9.78 -33.82
CA GLY A 105 -25.72 -10.71 -34.29
C GLY A 105 -25.86 -10.58 -35.80
N GLU A 106 -25.19 -11.44 -36.55
CA GLU A 106 -25.47 -11.62 -37.97
C GLU A 106 -26.49 -12.76 -38.09
N GLY A 107 -27.77 -12.41 -38.28
CA GLY A 107 -28.82 -13.37 -38.63
C GLY A 107 -30.05 -13.44 -37.71
N LEU A 108 -30.53 -12.31 -37.17
CA LEU A 108 -31.94 -12.18 -36.74
C LEU A 108 -32.75 -11.44 -37.80
#